data_AF-A0AAF3J2J6-F1
#
_entry.id   AF-A0AAF3J2J6-F1
#
_cell.length_a   1.000
_cell.length_b   1.000
_cell.length_c   1.000
_cell.angle_alpha   90.00
_cell.angle_beta   90.00
_cell.angle_gamma   90.00
#
_symmetry.space_group_name_H-M   'P 1'
#
loop_
_entity.id
_entity.type
_entity.pdbx_description
1 polymer ?
#
loop_
_entity_poly.entity_id
_entity_poly.type
_entity_poly.pdbx_seq_one_letter_code
_entity_poly.pdbx_strand_id
1 'polypeptide(L)'
;MNAVNNLYNELFIKRAYNRYVTPIYQKSSGEWQCKFDGVDNIFVASEALWIPDTQIGNARTLDSVKAEAVKVVQIFSNGTVYFPVFYYAEVACPIIINTFPFDKQICPIMVMSLAFDASHAKVIARGVLKTDERDDHGNGEWDVTNITTINVNQGGSEYIGYVLSIRRVPNFYVYVIALPCFILTALSVVGMFWTPNIKKEQLVKLTIGLTSLVSMTVLLDMLSDAIPKTSVFPLLGIYVVVCVGITSISSVIITLHCLPNPKMKEEKLPTKCKLSEPVVKPDLLLKLNETI
;
A
#
# COMPACT_ATOMS: atom_id res chain seq x y z
N MET A 1 -5.77 5.62 0.81
CA MET A 1 -6.06 4.21 1.15
C MET A 1 -7.58 4.07 1.10
N ASN A 2 -8.12 3.79 -0.10
CA ASN A 2 -9.55 3.96 -0.40
C ASN A 2 -10.30 2.64 -0.21
N ALA A 3 -10.54 2.24 1.04
CA ALA A 3 -11.13 0.93 1.31
C ALA A 3 -12.03 0.95 2.55
N VAL A 4 -13.01 1.86 2.64
CA VAL A 4 -14.27 1.60 3.37
C VAL A 4 -15.36 2.51 2.79
N ASN A 5 -16.24 1.98 1.93
CA ASN A 5 -17.28 2.81 1.31
C ASN A 5 -18.57 2.92 2.14
N ASN A 6 -18.77 2.12 3.19
CA ASN A 6 -20.04 2.08 3.93
C ASN A 6 -19.83 1.78 5.43
N LEU A 7 -19.69 2.83 6.25
CA LEU A 7 -19.84 2.73 7.70
C LEU A 7 -21.17 3.40 8.09
N TYR A 8 -22.14 2.59 8.52
CA TYR A 8 -23.42 3.10 9.00
C TYR A 8 -23.33 3.40 10.49
N ASN A 9 -23.65 4.63 10.88
CA ASN A 9 -23.78 5.02 12.28
C ASN A 9 -25.25 5.33 12.57
N GLU A 10 -25.75 4.87 13.72
CA GLU A 10 -26.99 5.40 14.28
C GLU A 10 -26.67 6.24 15.52
N LEU A 11 -26.85 7.55 15.39
CA LEU A 11 -26.64 8.47 16.49
C LEU A 11 -27.90 8.48 17.36
N PHE A 12 -27.79 7.99 18.60
CA PHE A 12 -28.86 8.13 19.58
C PHE A 12 -28.58 9.36 20.43
N ILE A 13 -29.24 10.47 20.10
CA ILE A 13 -29.12 11.69 20.89
C ILE A 13 -29.87 11.45 22.21
N LYS A 14 -29.13 11.17 23.29
CA LYS A 14 -29.71 10.89 24.62
C LYS A 14 -30.47 12.08 25.22
N ARG A 15 -30.25 13.30 24.72
CA ARG A 15 -31.03 14.50 25.06
C ARG A 15 -30.87 15.55 23.96
N ALA A 16 -31.62 15.39 22.86
CA ALA A 16 -31.88 16.51 21.97
C ALA A 16 -32.98 17.36 22.62
N TYR A 17 -32.61 18.34 23.43
CA TYR A 17 -33.51 19.48 23.64
C TYR A 17 -33.45 20.36 22.39
N ASN A 18 -33.99 19.86 21.28
CA ASN A 18 -34.40 20.72 20.19
C ASN A 18 -35.89 20.51 20.01
N ARG A 19 -36.65 21.51 20.50
CA ARG A 19 -37.89 21.95 19.87
C ARG A 19 -37.69 21.88 18.35
N TYR A 20 -38.75 21.61 17.60
CA TYR A 20 -38.76 21.47 16.13
C TYR A 20 -38.54 20.05 15.59
N VAL A 21 -39.12 19.05 16.26
CA VAL A 21 -39.93 18.05 15.54
C VAL A 21 -41.37 18.26 16.03
N THR A 22 -42.13 19.12 15.35
CA THR A 22 -43.58 19.18 15.56
C THR A 22 -44.22 17.93 14.95
N PRO A 23 -45.09 17.25 15.71
CA PRO A 23 -46.45 17.15 15.23
C PRO A 23 -47.41 17.37 16.39
N ILE A 24 -48.11 18.51 16.43
CA ILE A 24 -49.02 18.77 17.54
C ILE A 24 -50.28 19.45 17.05
N TYR A 25 -51.24 18.63 16.64
CA TYR A 25 -52.61 18.98 16.94
C TYR A 25 -52.88 18.50 18.37
N GLN A 26 -53.01 19.44 19.30
CA GLN A 26 -53.38 19.15 20.69
C GLN A 26 -54.88 18.86 20.72
N LYS A 27 -55.29 17.62 21.02
CA LYS A 27 -56.68 17.36 21.42
C LYS A 27 -56.91 18.08 22.75
N SER A 28 -58.12 18.60 22.98
CA SER A 28 -58.52 19.27 24.23
C SER A 28 -58.33 18.43 25.52
N SER A 29 -57.95 17.15 25.38
CA SER A 29 -57.70 16.19 26.46
C SER A 29 -56.22 15.96 26.83
N GLY A 30 -55.25 16.60 26.15
CA GLY A 30 -53.83 16.58 26.57
C GLY A 30 -53.01 15.32 26.27
N GLU A 31 -53.53 14.36 25.50
CA GLU A 31 -52.78 13.17 25.05
C GLU A 31 -52.14 13.35 23.67
N TRP A 32 -50.89 12.91 23.52
CA TRP A 32 -50.12 12.93 22.27
C TRP A 32 -50.39 11.64 21.49
N GLN A 33 -50.95 11.71 20.28
CA GLN A 33 -51.03 10.56 19.37
C GLN A 33 -50.24 10.82 18.08
N CYS A 34 -49.15 10.09 17.91
CA CYS A 34 -48.40 10.02 16.64
C CYS A 34 -49.12 9.08 15.67
N LYS A 35 -50.21 9.55 15.03
CA LYS A 35 -50.85 8.83 13.93
C LYS A 35 -51.00 9.76 12.73
N PHE A 36 -50.02 9.70 11.84
CA PHE A 36 -50.11 10.27 10.49
C PHE A 36 -51.02 9.39 9.61
N ASP A 37 -52.31 9.25 9.95
CA ASP A 37 -53.30 8.55 9.10
C ASP A 37 -52.86 7.17 8.55
N GLY A 38 -52.09 6.39 9.33
CA GLY A 38 -51.55 5.09 8.91
C GLY A 38 -50.24 5.12 8.11
N VAL A 39 -49.58 6.27 7.99
CA VAL A 39 -48.27 6.42 7.35
C VAL A 39 -47.14 6.09 8.33
N ASP A 40 -46.33 5.10 7.98
CA ASP A 40 -45.23 4.60 8.83
C ASP A 40 -43.98 5.46 8.78
N ASN A 41 -43.70 6.12 7.65
CA ASN A 41 -42.57 7.03 7.48
C ASN A 41 -42.83 8.09 6.40
N ILE A 42 -42.07 9.18 6.46
CA ILE A 42 -42.08 10.26 5.48
C ILE A 42 -40.65 10.62 5.07
N PHE A 43 -40.51 11.22 3.89
CA PHE A 43 -39.25 11.71 3.38
C PHE A 43 -39.27 13.24 3.35
N VAL A 44 -38.26 13.87 3.96
CA VAL A 44 -38.19 15.33 4.13
C VAL A 44 -36.82 15.84 3.65
N ALA A 45 -36.76 17.08 3.18
CA ALA A 45 -35.51 17.72 2.81
C ALA A 45 -34.55 17.80 4.02
N SER A 46 -33.29 17.41 3.84
CA SER A 46 -32.28 17.41 4.91
C SER A 46 -32.04 18.78 5.52
N GLU A 47 -32.14 19.84 4.73
CA GLU A 47 -32.00 21.24 5.17
C GLU A 47 -33.08 21.70 6.15
N ALA A 48 -34.24 21.02 6.16
CA ALA A 48 -35.34 21.35 7.06
C ALA A 48 -35.17 20.74 8.46
N LEU A 49 -34.15 19.90 8.65
CA LEU A 49 -33.89 19.18 9.89
C LEU A 49 -32.51 19.52 10.43
N TRP A 50 -32.39 19.52 11.76
CA TRP A 50 -31.07 19.51 12.37
C TRP A 50 -30.45 18.12 12.23
N ILE A 51 -29.25 18.05 11.67
CA ILE A 51 -28.48 16.83 11.46
C ILE A 51 -27.26 16.87 12.38
N PRO A 52 -26.99 15.81 13.16
CA PRO A 52 -25.84 15.78 14.06
C PRO A 52 -24.54 15.81 13.28
N ASP A 53 -23.56 16.53 13.82
CA ASP A 53 -22.22 16.54 13.29
C ASP A 53 -21.49 15.25 13.68
N THR A 54 -20.94 14.57 12.69
CA THR A 54 -20.15 13.35 12.88
C THR A 54 -18.87 13.50 12.07
N GLN A 55 -17.74 13.14 12.67
CA GLN A 55 -16.43 13.27 12.07
C GLN A 55 -15.55 12.05 12.36
N ILE A 56 -14.62 11.78 11.45
CA ILE A 56 -13.51 10.87 11.68
C ILE A 56 -12.38 11.63 12.37
N GLY A 57 -12.23 11.45 13.68
CA GLY A 57 -11.32 12.24 14.52
C GLY A 57 -9.84 12.03 14.22
N ASN A 58 -9.46 10.87 13.67
CA ASN A 58 -8.08 10.59 13.24
C ASN A 58 -7.88 10.71 11.72
N ALA A 59 -8.70 11.50 11.03
CA ALA A 59 -8.50 11.81 9.62
C ALA A 59 -7.33 12.82 9.43
N ARG A 60 -6.48 12.58 8.43
CA ARG A 60 -5.45 13.52 7.94
C ARG A 60 -6.02 14.45 6.88
N THR A 61 -6.83 13.90 5.99
CA THR A 61 -7.66 14.63 5.04
C THR A 61 -9.07 14.07 5.16
N LEU A 62 -10.05 14.97 5.12
CA LEU A 62 -11.45 14.64 5.27
C LEU A 62 -12.23 15.31 4.16
N ASP A 63 -12.46 14.56 3.09
CA ASP A 63 -13.50 14.90 2.12
C ASP A 63 -14.77 14.23 2.62
N SER A 64 -15.41 14.88 3.59
CA SER A 64 -16.82 14.60 3.82
C SER A 64 -17.51 14.95 2.51
N VAL A 65 -18.04 13.96 1.79
CA VAL A 65 -19.15 14.19 0.87
C VAL A 65 -20.28 14.58 1.82
N LYS A 66 -20.27 15.86 2.20
CA LYS A 66 -21.15 16.43 3.21
C LYS A 66 -22.58 16.08 2.81
N ALA A 67 -23.45 16.14 3.80
CA ALA A 67 -24.91 16.14 3.68
C ALA A 67 -25.50 16.83 2.42
N GLU A 68 -24.77 17.71 1.73
CA GLU A 68 -25.07 18.22 0.38
C GLU A 68 -25.46 17.14 -0.66
N ALA A 69 -24.91 15.92 -0.59
CA ALA A 69 -25.34 14.84 -1.49
C ALA A 69 -26.67 14.19 -1.08
N VAL A 70 -26.97 14.17 0.22
CA VAL A 70 -28.17 13.54 0.78
C VAL A 70 -29.24 14.61 0.97
N LYS A 71 -30.02 14.84 -0.09
CA LYS A 71 -31.08 15.86 -0.11
C LYS A 71 -32.33 15.47 0.68
N VAL A 72 -32.47 14.19 1.02
CA VAL A 72 -33.70 13.61 1.56
C VAL A 72 -33.39 12.71 2.74
N VAL A 73 -34.15 12.85 3.82
CA VAL A 73 -34.03 12.11 5.08
C VAL A 73 -35.32 11.37 5.35
N GLN A 74 -35.23 10.16 5.88
CA GLN A 74 -36.40 9.36 6.25
C GLN A 74 -36.72 9.57 7.72
N ILE A 75 -37.97 9.93 8.02
CA ILE A 75 -38.49 10.08 9.39
C ILE A 75 -39.56 9.01 9.61
N PHE A 76 -39.40 8.21 10.65
CA PHE A 76 -40.37 7.21 11.07
C PHE A 76 -41.44 7.81 11.98
N SER A 77 -42.63 7.21 12.01
CA SER A 77 -43.77 7.64 12.83
C SER A 77 -43.47 7.68 14.34
N ASN A 78 -42.48 6.94 14.80
CA ASN A 78 -41.98 6.95 16.18
C ASN A 78 -40.98 8.09 16.49
N GLY A 79 -40.70 8.97 15.52
CA GLY A 79 -39.75 10.07 15.64
C GLY A 79 -38.30 9.71 15.35
N THR A 80 -37.99 8.46 14.98
CA THR A 80 -36.63 8.06 14.58
C THR A 80 -36.31 8.66 13.23
N VAL A 81 -35.11 9.22 13.08
CA VAL A 81 -34.63 9.80 11.83
C VAL A 81 -33.50 8.93 11.30
N TYR A 82 -33.64 8.44 10.07
CA TYR A 82 -32.58 7.72 9.36
C TYR A 82 -31.92 8.64 8.34
N PHE A 83 -30.63 8.89 8.54
CA PHE A 83 -29.81 9.75 7.71
C PHE A 83 -28.47 9.07 7.40
N PRO A 84 -28.24 8.59 6.17
CA PRO A 84 -26.97 8.01 5.80
C PRO A 84 -25.91 9.10 5.60
N VAL A 85 -24.69 8.85 6.11
CA VAL A 85 -23.52 9.71 5.90
C VAL A 85 -22.41 8.89 5.27
N PHE A 86 -21.78 9.43 4.24
CA PHE A 86 -20.66 8.81 3.55
C PHE A 86 -19.38 9.63 3.76
N TYR A 87 -18.28 8.96 4.08
CA TYR A 87 -16.99 9.59 4.28
C TYR A 87 -15.97 9.07 3.27
N TYR A 88 -15.23 10.00 2.65
CA TYR A 88 -13.96 9.71 2.01
C TYR A 88 -12.87 10.35 2.86
N ALA A 89 -12.07 9.52 3.53
CA ALA A 89 -11.08 10.01 4.48
C ALA A 89 -9.77 9.25 4.36
N GLU A 90 -8.67 9.99 4.45
CA GLU A 90 -7.37 9.40 4.72
C GLU A 90 -7.17 9.37 6.22
N VAL A 91 -7.07 8.18 6.79
CA VAL A 91 -7.03 7.99 8.24
C VAL A 91 -5.60 7.75 8.71
N ALA A 92 -5.20 8.40 9.81
CA ALA A 92 -3.95 8.15 10.47
C ALA A 92 -3.99 6.75 11.13
N CYS A 93 -3.19 5.83 10.59
CA CYS A 93 -3.02 4.47 11.10
C CYS A 93 -1.54 4.18 11.37
N PRO A 94 -1.17 3.63 12.54
CA PRO A 94 0.19 3.17 12.79
C PRO A 94 0.46 1.88 12.00
N ILE A 95 1.48 1.92 11.13
CA ILE A 95 1.86 0.78 10.30
C ILE A 95 3.06 0.04 10.91
N ILE A 96 2.92 -1.26 11.11
CA ILE A 96 3.96 -2.15 11.64
C ILE A 96 4.55 -2.98 10.50
N ILE A 97 5.82 -2.74 10.16
CA ILE A 97 6.45 -3.32 8.94
C ILE A 97 7.44 -4.47 9.19
N ASN A 98 7.58 -4.97 10.41
CA ASN A 98 8.60 -5.95 10.77
C ASN A 98 8.60 -7.19 9.85
N THR A 99 7.41 -7.72 9.55
CA THR A 99 7.24 -8.93 8.72
C THR A 99 6.82 -8.62 7.29
N PHE A 100 7.01 -7.39 6.81
CA PHE A 100 6.68 -7.01 5.43
C PHE A 100 7.35 -7.96 4.42
N PRO A 101 6.63 -8.44 3.38
CA PRO A 101 5.28 -8.06 2.94
C PRO A 101 4.14 -8.95 3.51
N PHE A 102 4.42 -9.80 4.50
CA PHE A 102 3.43 -10.69 5.13
C PHE A 102 2.79 -10.04 6.37
N ASP A 103 2.71 -8.72 6.39
CA ASP A 103 2.25 -7.93 7.50
C ASP A 103 0.72 -7.91 7.62
N LYS A 104 0.27 -7.70 8.87
CA LYS A 104 -1.12 -7.44 9.25
C LYS A 104 -1.16 -6.10 9.95
N GLN A 105 -2.15 -5.28 9.63
CA GLN A 105 -2.33 -3.96 10.23
C GLN A 105 -3.65 -3.87 10.96
N ILE A 106 -3.65 -3.07 12.02
CA ILE A 106 -4.82 -2.77 12.84
C ILE A 106 -5.01 -1.26 12.79
N CYS A 107 -5.99 -0.82 12.02
CA CYS A 107 -6.27 0.59 11.79
C CYS A 107 -7.58 0.99 12.47
N PRO A 108 -7.53 1.74 13.59
CA PRO A 108 -8.73 2.29 14.19
C PRO A 108 -9.23 3.48 13.36
N ILE A 109 -10.53 3.53 13.10
CA ILE A 109 -11.23 4.68 12.54
C ILE A 109 -12.10 5.24 13.66
N MET A 110 -11.81 6.45 14.12
CA MET A 110 -12.46 7.05 15.28
C MET A 110 -13.61 7.95 14.84
N VAL A 111 -14.85 7.54 15.07
CA VAL A 111 -16.04 8.34 14.80
C VAL A 111 -16.49 9.03 16.08
N MET A 112 -16.65 10.35 16.02
CA MET A 112 -17.10 11.18 17.15
C MET A 112 -17.93 12.36 16.66
N SER A 113 -18.66 13.02 17.58
CA SER A 113 -19.18 14.37 17.33
C SER A 113 -18.04 15.37 17.55
N LEU A 114 -18.00 16.41 16.71
CA LEU A 114 -17.01 17.47 16.77
C LEU A 114 -17.44 18.59 17.74
N ALA A 115 -18.72 18.93 17.74
CA ALA A 115 -19.29 20.05 18.48
C ALA A 115 -19.87 19.64 19.84
N PHE A 116 -20.22 18.38 20.04
CA PHE A 116 -20.89 17.91 21.25
C PHE A 116 -20.08 16.84 21.98
N ASP A 117 -20.09 16.94 23.31
CA ASP A 117 -19.59 15.89 24.20
C ASP A 117 -20.66 14.80 24.44
N ALA A 118 -20.25 13.74 25.15
CA ALA A 118 -21.12 12.60 25.46
C ALA A 118 -22.37 12.96 26.30
N SER A 119 -22.38 14.13 26.95
CA SER A 119 -23.51 14.59 27.76
C SER A 119 -24.63 15.18 26.90
N HIS A 120 -24.29 15.72 25.72
CA HIS A 120 -25.22 16.31 24.77
C HIS A 120 -25.55 15.35 23.62
N ALA A 121 -24.56 14.68 23.04
CA ALA A 121 -24.74 13.75 21.93
C ALA A 121 -23.94 12.47 22.16
N LYS A 122 -24.62 11.32 22.09
CA LYS A 122 -23.99 10.02 22.22
C LYS A 122 -23.99 9.30 20.88
N VAL A 123 -22.81 8.97 20.40
CA VAL A 123 -22.64 8.09 19.22
C VAL A 123 -22.76 6.65 19.71
N ILE A 124 -23.57 5.82 19.04
CA ILE A 124 -23.70 4.39 19.37
C ILE A 124 -23.52 3.57 18.10
N ALA A 125 -22.68 2.54 18.16
CA ALA A 125 -22.52 1.59 17.06
C ALA A 125 -23.66 0.58 17.17
N ARG A 126 -24.48 0.45 16.11
CA ARG A 126 -25.46 -0.64 16.00
C ARG A 126 -24.88 -1.93 15.42
N GLY A 127 -23.62 -1.89 14.99
CA GLY A 127 -22.88 -3.03 14.44
C GLY A 127 -22.25 -2.70 13.10
N VAL A 128 -21.48 -3.64 12.57
CA VAL A 128 -20.97 -3.59 11.20
C VAL A 128 -22.00 -4.30 10.33
N LEU A 129 -22.56 -3.63 9.32
CA LEU A 129 -23.32 -4.34 8.29
C LEU A 129 -22.33 -5.28 7.60
N LYS A 130 -22.44 -6.57 7.87
CA LYS A 130 -21.91 -7.57 6.95
C LYS A 130 -22.77 -7.46 5.70
N THR A 131 -22.31 -6.69 4.72
CA THR A 131 -22.76 -6.93 3.35
C THR A 131 -22.39 -8.38 3.02
N ASP A 132 -23.20 -9.00 2.18
CA ASP A 132 -23.22 -10.44 1.88
C ASP A 132 -21.83 -11.07 1.73
N GLU A 133 -21.71 -12.40 1.84
CA GLU A 133 -20.46 -13.20 1.90
C GLU A 133 -19.48 -13.05 0.70
N ARG A 134 -19.64 -12.03 -0.16
CA ARG A 134 -18.84 -11.74 -1.36
C ARG A 134 -18.42 -10.28 -1.55
N ASP A 135 -18.70 -9.36 -0.63
CA ASP A 135 -18.03 -8.06 -0.71
C ASP A 135 -16.64 -8.18 -0.09
N ASP A 136 -15.67 -8.48 -0.94
CA ASP A 136 -14.25 -8.36 -0.68
C ASP A 136 -13.98 -6.87 -0.40
N HIS A 137 -14.10 -6.45 0.86
CA HIS A 137 -13.87 -5.06 1.30
C HIS A 137 -12.40 -4.64 1.12
N GLY A 138 -11.55 -5.57 0.69
CA GLY A 138 -10.18 -5.34 0.31
C GLY A 138 -10.03 -4.68 -1.06
N ASN A 139 -8.77 -4.53 -1.45
CA ASN A 139 -8.36 -4.18 -2.79
C ASN A 139 -7.24 -5.15 -3.23
N GLY A 140 -6.66 -4.94 -4.41
CA GLY A 140 -5.58 -5.80 -4.91
C GLY A 140 -4.32 -5.89 -4.03
N GLU A 141 -4.15 -4.98 -3.07
CA GLU A 141 -3.00 -4.94 -2.16
C GLU A 141 -3.34 -5.39 -0.73
N TRP A 142 -4.58 -5.17 -0.28
CA TRP A 142 -5.02 -5.38 1.10
C TRP A 142 -6.31 -6.18 1.15
N ASP A 143 -6.33 -7.21 1.98
CA ASP A 143 -7.51 -8.00 2.31
C ASP A 143 -8.05 -7.58 3.68
N VAL A 144 -9.36 -7.37 3.80
CA VAL A 144 -10.01 -7.00 5.06
C VAL A 144 -10.40 -8.25 5.82
N THR A 145 -9.66 -8.56 6.87
CA THR A 145 -9.84 -9.81 7.62
C THR A 145 -10.93 -9.72 8.69
N ASN A 146 -11.08 -8.58 9.34
CA ASN A 146 -12.08 -8.38 10.40
C ASN A 146 -12.34 -6.89 10.63
N ILE A 147 -13.56 -6.57 11.04
CA ILE A 147 -13.97 -5.24 11.48
C ILE A 147 -14.63 -5.40 12.85
N THR A 148 -14.04 -4.77 13.87
CA THR A 148 -14.61 -4.78 15.23
C THR A 148 -14.93 -3.37 15.69
N THR A 149 -15.89 -3.25 16.61
CA THR A 149 -16.32 -1.96 17.16
C THR A 149 -15.91 -1.87 18.62
N ILE A 150 -15.27 -0.77 19.00
CA ILE A 150 -14.94 -0.45 20.39
C ILE A 150 -15.56 0.90 20.76
N ASN A 151 -16.13 0.98 21.95
CA ASN A 151 -16.56 2.26 22.53
C ASN A 151 -15.46 2.72 23.48
N VAL A 152 -14.92 3.92 23.25
CA VAL A 152 -13.83 4.47 24.06
C VAL A 152 -14.29 5.75 24.73
N ASN A 153 -14.15 5.78 26.06
CA ASN A 153 -14.41 6.95 26.89
C ASN A 153 -13.09 7.40 27.51
N GLN A 154 -12.49 8.46 26.95
CA GLN A 154 -11.27 9.06 27.49
C GLN A 154 -11.49 10.56 27.73
N GLY A 155 -11.34 10.99 28.98
CA GLY A 155 -11.27 12.42 29.33
C GLY A 155 -12.53 13.25 29.04
N GLY A 156 -13.72 12.63 28.96
CA GLY A 156 -14.98 13.33 28.64
C GLY A 156 -15.39 13.28 27.17
N SER A 157 -14.50 12.83 26.29
CA SER A 157 -14.81 12.55 24.89
C SER A 157 -15.14 11.06 24.72
N GLU A 158 -16.39 10.79 24.31
CA GLU A 158 -16.86 9.45 23.91
C GLU A 158 -16.75 9.33 22.39
N TYR A 159 -16.04 8.32 21.92
CA TYR A 159 -15.95 8.01 20.50
C TYR A 159 -16.07 6.53 20.24
N ILE A 160 -16.44 6.22 18.99
CA ILE A 160 -16.54 4.85 18.50
C ILE A 160 -15.33 4.58 17.63
N GLY A 161 -14.54 3.58 18.01
CA GLY A 161 -13.49 3.04 17.17
C GLY A 161 -14.01 1.89 16.33
N TYR A 162 -14.03 2.05 15.01
CA TYR A 162 -14.10 0.93 14.08
C TYR A 162 -12.68 0.44 13.83
N VAL A 163 -12.34 -0.72 14.38
CA VAL A 163 -11.00 -1.31 14.27
C VAL A 163 -10.97 -2.22 13.05
N LEU A 164 -10.34 -1.73 11.99
CA LEU A 164 -10.15 -2.45 10.74
C LEU A 164 -8.88 -3.30 10.84
N SER A 165 -9.04 -4.62 10.78
CA SER A 165 -7.93 -5.57 10.69
C SER A 165 -7.70 -5.95 9.24
N ILE A 166 -6.59 -5.49 8.65
CA ILE A 166 -6.23 -5.77 7.25
C ILE A 166 -4.97 -6.62 7.15
N ARG A 167 -4.86 -7.38 6.08
CA ARG A 167 -3.70 -8.20 5.74
C ARG A 167 -3.20 -7.84 4.34
N ARG A 168 -1.89 -7.67 4.18
CA ARG A 168 -1.31 -7.42 2.86
C ARG A 168 -1.31 -8.69 2.01
N VAL A 169 -1.63 -8.54 0.72
CA VAL A 169 -1.47 -9.58 -0.30
C VAL A 169 -0.01 -9.53 -0.81
N PRO A 170 0.82 -10.54 -0.53
CA PRO A 170 2.28 -10.43 -0.71
C PRO A 170 2.75 -10.73 -2.14
N ASN A 171 1.86 -11.19 -3.03
CA ASN A 171 2.23 -11.79 -4.33
C ASN A 171 3.11 -10.89 -5.19
N PHE A 172 2.79 -9.60 -5.29
CA PHE A 172 3.59 -8.63 -6.04
C PHE A 172 5.04 -8.59 -5.53
N TYR A 173 5.23 -8.43 -4.22
CA TYR A 173 6.55 -8.36 -3.60
C TYR A 173 7.33 -9.67 -3.74
N VAL A 174 6.66 -10.82 -3.66
CA VAL A 174 7.31 -12.12 -3.83
C VAL A 174 7.78 -12.32 -5.28
N TYR A 175 6.90 -12.10 -6.26
CA TYR A 175 7.22 -12.41 -7.66
C TYR A 175 8.04 -11.33 -8.36
N VAL A 176 7.90 -10.05 -7.98
CA VAL A 176 8.56 -8.93 -8.65
C VAL A 176 9.87 -8.52 -7.95
N ILE A 177 9.99 -8.76 -6.65
CA ILE A 177 11.18 -8.37 -5.88
C ILE A 177 11.97 -9.60 -5.41
N ALA A 178 11.35 -10.47 -4.60
CA ALA A 178 12.10 -11.56 -3.97
C ALA A 178 12.62 -12.60 -4.99
N LEU A 179 11.77 -13.04 -5.92
CA LEU A 179 12.14 -14.05 -6.92
C LEU A 179 13.25 -13.56 -7.89
N PRO A 180 13.19 -12.34 -8.47
CA PRO A 180 14.28 -11.83 -9.30
C PRO A 180 15.58 -11.64 -8.51
N CYS A 181 15.54 -11.19 -7.25
CA CYS A 181 16.73 -11.15 -6.39
C CYS A 181 17.33 -12.55 -6.18
N PHE A 182 16.52 -13.57 -5.95
CA PHE A 182 17.00 -14.95 -5.84
C PHE A 182 17.69 -15.41 -7.14
N ILE A 183 17.06 -15.18 -8.29
CA ILE A 183 17.60 -15.59 -9.59
C ILE A 183 18.91 -14.86 -9.89
N LEU A 184 18.97 -13.55 -9.70
CA LEU A 184 20.16 -12.74 -9.97
C LEU A 184 21.32 -13.11 -9.02
N THR A 185 21.05 -13.34 -7.74
CA THR A 185 22.08 -13.82 -6.80
C THR A 185 22.63 -15.17 -7.23
N ALA A 186 21.76 -16.14 -7.53
CA ALA A 186 22.16 -17.46 -7.98
C ALA A 186 22.98 -17.40 -9.29
N LEU A 187 22.50 -16.65 -10.29
CA LEU A 187 23.21 -16.46 -11.56
C LEU A 187 24.57 -15.78 -11.36
N SER A 188 24.66 -14.80 -10.47
CA SER A 188 25.94 -14.13 -10.18
C SER A 188 26.94 -15.11 -9.58
N VAL A 189 26.56 -15.87 -8.55
CA VAL A 189 27.45 -16.82 -7.87
C VAL A 189 27.85 -17.95 -8.82
N VAL A 190 26.90 -18.53 -9.54
CA VAL A 190 27.19 -19.59 -10.51
C VAL A 190 28.08 -19.07 -11.64
N GLY A 191 27.73 -17.96 -12.28
CA GLY A 191 28.52 -17.41 -13.40
C GLY A 191 29.96 -17.06 -13.03
N MET A 192 30.15 -16.60 -11.79
CA MET A 192 31.45 -16.25 -11.22
C MET A 192 32.33 -17.47 -10.93
N PHE A 193 31.79 -18.47 -10.23
CA PHE A 193 32.56 -19.59 -9.69
C PHE A 193 32.58 -20.82 -10.60
N TRP A 194 31.60 -20.99 -11.49
CA TRP A 194 31.50 -22.16 -12.37
C TRP A 194 32.43 -22.10 -13.58
N THR A 195 32.72 -20.90 -14.08
CA THR A 195 33.56 -20.73 -15.27
C THR A 195 35.03 -21.02 -14.98
N PRO A 196 35.76 -21.75 -15.84
CA PRO A 196 37.16 -22.10 -15.61
C PRO A 196 38.04 -20.84 -15.51
N ASN A 197 39.14 -20.94 -14.75
CA ASN A 197 40.04 -19.81 -14.47
C ASN A 197 40.99 -19.52 -15.66
N ILE A 198 40.42 -19.24 -16.84
CA ILE A 198 41.18 -18.81 -18.01
C ILE A 198 41.26 -17.28 -17.99
N LYS A 199 42.45 -16.70 -18.19
CA LYS A 199 42.69 -15.24 -18.14
C LYS A 199 41.71 -14.41 -18.99
N LYS A 200 41.25 -14.95 -20.14
CA LYS A 200 40.29 -14.26 -21.03
C LYS A 200 38.85 -14.23 -20.47
N GLU A 201 38.48 -15.19 -19.63
CA GLU A 201 37.14 -15.29 -19.04
C GLU A 201 37.02 -14.52 -17.71
N GLN A 202 38.15 -14.08 -17.12
CA GLN A 202 38.16 -13.31 -15.87
C GLN A 202 37.46 -11.94 -15.99
N LEU A 203 37.65 -11.24 -17.11
CA LEU A 203 36.95 -9.98 -17.38
C LEU A 203 35.43 -10.19 -17.43
N VAL A 204 34.98 -11.31 -18.02
CA VAL A 204 33.56 -11.67 -18.09
C VAL A 204 32.99 -11.91 -16.68
N LYS A 205 33.72 -12.57 -15.78
CA LYS A 205 33.31 -12.77 -14.39
C LYS A 205 33.11 -11.44 -13.65
N LEU A 206 34.02 -10.49 -13.83
CA LEU A 206 33.92 -9.15 -13.23
C LEU A 206 32.71 -8.39 -13.79
N THR A 207 32.48 -8.45 -15.10
CA THR A 207 31.30 -7.82 -15.73
C THR A 207 29.99 -8.42 -15.21
N ILE A 208 29.90 -9.75 -15.05
CA ILE A 208 28.71 -10.41 -14.47
C ILE A 208 28.45 -9.91 -13.03
N GLY A 209 29.50 -9.75 -12.23
CA GLY A 209 29.36 -9.22 -10.87
C GLY A 209 28.88 -7.79 -10.81
N LEU A 210 29.52 -6.91 -11.58
CA LEU A 210 29.17 -5.49 -11.61
C LEU A 210 27.74 -5.28 -12.15
N THR A 211 27.36 -5.99 -13.21
CA THR A 211 26.00 -5.91 -13.78
C THR A 211 24.94 -6.46 -12.82
N SER A 212 25.24 -7.54 -12.09
CA SER A 212 24.35 -8.05 -11.05
C SER A 212 24.20 -7.07 -9.89
N LEU A 213 25.27 -6.39 -9.46
CA LEU A 213 25.20 -5.37 -8.42
C LEU A 213 24.34 -4.18 -8.85
N VAL A 214 24.53 -3.67 -10.07
CA VAL A 214 23.69 -2.60 -10.62
C VAL A 214 22.22 -3.01 -10.66
N SER A 215 21.92 -4.24 -11.11
CA SER A 215 20.55 -4.75 -11.17
C SER A 215 19.91 -4.86 -9.78
N MET A 216 20.68 -5.29 -8.76
CA MET A 216 20.19 -5.34 -7.38
C MET A 216 19.94 -3.95 -6.79
N THR A 217 20.77 -2.97 -7.12
CA THR A 217 20.55 -1.58 -6.68
C THR A 217 19.23 -1.03 -7.20
N VAL A 218 18.86 -1.35 -8.45
CA VAL A 218 17.55 -0.97 -9.00
C VAL A 218 16.41 -1.66 -8.24
N LEU A 219 16.54 -2.94 -7.90
CA LEU A 219 15.52 -3.64 -7.10
C LEU A 219 15.40 -3.09 -5.68
N LEU A 220 16.52 -2.66 -5.08
CA LEU A 220 16.53 -1.97 -3.79
C LEU A 220 15.86 -0.60 -3.84
N ASP A 221 16.02 0.14 -4.94
CA ASP A 221 15.36 1.43 -5.15
C ASP A 221 13.83 1.26 -5.21
N MET A 222 13.35 0.31 -6.03
CA MET A 222 11.93 -0.08 -6.09
C MET A 222 11.37 -0.48 -4.72
N LEU A 223 12.18 -1.18 -3.91
CA LEU A 223 11.82 -1.59 -2.56
C LEU A 223 11.76 -0.38 -1.59
N SER A 224 12.69 0.56 -1.71
CA SER A 224 12.74 1.78 -0.90
C SER A 224 11.51 2.67 -1.12
N ASP A 225 10.99 2.72 -2.34
CA ASP A 225 9.76 3.46 -2.65
C ASP A 225 8.51 2.80 -2.09
N ALA A 226 8.52 1.47 -1.96
CA ALA A 226 7.37 0.70 -1.47
C ALA A 226 7.24 0.68 0.07
N ILE A 227 8.30 1.00 0.81
CA ILE A 227 8.34 0.89 2.28
C ILE A 227 8.33 2.28 2.92
N PRO A 228 7.48 2.54 3.93
CA PRO A 228 7.58 3.77 4.70
C PRO A 228 8.94 3.84 5.40
N LYS A 229 9.61 5.00 5.30
CA LYS A 229 10.89 5.26 5.99
C LYS A 229 10.67 5.23 7.51
N THR A 230 10.93 4.08 8.13
CA THR A 230 10.84 3.89 9.59
C THR A 230 12.20 3.47 10.15
N SER A 231 12.33 3.51 11.48
CA SER A 231 13.57 3.08 12.17
C SER A 231 13.79 1.57 12.16
N VAL A 232 12.79 0.77 11.76
CA VAL A 232 12.85 -0.70 11.77
C VAL A 232 13.06 -1.22 10.36
N PHE A 233 14.06 -2.08 10.18
CA PHE A 233 14.32 -2.73 8.90
C PHE A 233 13.35 -3.91 8.69
N PRO A 234 12.58 -3.96 7.59
CA PRO A 234 11.63 -5.04 7.34
C PRO A 234 12.33 -6.33 6.90
N LEU A 235 11.65 -7.47 7.10
CA LEU A 235 12.13 -8.80 6.71
C LEU A 235 12.59 -8.88 5.24
N LEU A 236 11.78 -8.38 4.30
CA LEU A 236 12.16 -8.35 2.88
C LEU A 236 13.38 -7.47 2.63
N GLY A 237 13.51 -6.35 3.34
CA GLY A 237 14.70 -5.50 3.27
C GLY A 237 15.96 -6.23 3.69
N ILE A 238 15.91 -6.95 4.81
CA ILE A 238 17.03 -7.79 5.28
C ILE A 238 17.39 -8.83 4.22
N TYR A 239 16.39 -9.49 3.64
CA TYR A 239 16.61 -10.47 2.57
C TYR A 239 17.35 -9.88 1.36
N VAL A 240 16.94 -8.71 0.85
CA VAL A 240 17.61 -8.08 -0.29
C VAL A 240 19.02 -7.59 0.08
N VAL A 241 19.23 -7.06 1.29
CA VAL A 241 20.57 -6.68 1.78
C VAL A 241 21.50 -7.89 1.85
N VAL A 242 21.03 -9.04 2.32
CA VAL A 242 21.80 -10.30 2.32
C VAL A 242 22.15 -10.71 0.89
N CYS A 243 21.21 -10.62 -0.04
CA CYS A 243 21.44 -10.89 -1.45
C CYS A 243 22.57 -10.03 -2.02
N VAL A 244 22.54 -8.72 -1.77
CA VAL A 244 23.59 -7.77 -2.17
C VAL A 244 24.92 -8.05 -1.46
N GLY A 245 24.89 -8.45 -0.19
CA GLY A 245 26.07 -8.88 0.56
C GLY A 245 26.76 -10.07 -0.10
N ILE A 246 25.99 -11.09 -0.50
CA ILE A 246 26.54 -12.29 -1.15
C ILE A 246 27.16 -11.93 -2.51
N THR A 247 26.48 -11.15 -3.34
CA THR A 247 27.00 -10.77 -4.67
C THR A 247 28.25 -9.88 -4.57
N SER A 248 28.25 -8.93 -3.63
CA SER A 248 29.40 -8.04 -3.39
C SER A 248 30.60 -8.82 -2.88
N ILE A 249 30.46 -9.69 -1.88
CA ILE A 249 31.54 -10.54 -1.38
C ILE A 249 32.09 -11.42 -2.50
N SER A 250 31.21 -12.04 -3.31
CA SER A 250 31.62 -12.88 -4.44
C SER A 250 32.43 -12.09 -5.48
N SER A 251 32.00 -10.86 -5.80
CA SER A 251 32.71 -9.98 -6.74
C SER A 251 34.09 -9.53 -6.20
N VAL A 252 34.20 -9.27 -4.90
CA VAL A 252 35.47 -8.88 -4.25
C VAL A 252 36.46 -10.05 -4.28
N ILE A 253 36.03 -11.26 -3.95
CA ILE A 253 36.87 -12.47 -3.99
C ILE A 253 37.49 -12.66 -5.38
N ILE A 254 36.69 -12.53 -6.43
CA ILE A 254 37.18 -12.66 -7.81
C ILE A 254 38.14 -11.54 -8.17
N THR A 255 37.81 -10.30 -7.77
CA THR A 255 38.68 -9.15 -8.01
C THR A 255 40.04 -9.36 -7.36
N LEU A 256 40.07 -9.82 -6.10
CA LEU A 256 41.31 -10.15 -5.38
C LEU A 256 42.10 -11.28 -6.06
N HIS A 257 41.43 -12.33 -6.54
CA HIS A 257 42.07 -13.39 -7.33
C HIS A 257 42.57 -12.93 -8.71
N CYS A 258 41.97 -11.88 -9.28
CA CYS A 258 42.37 -11.29 -10.56
C CYS A 258 43.49 -10.25 -10.42
N LEU A 259 43.71 -9.68 -9.23
CA LEU A 259 44.83 -8.76 -9.02
C LEU A 259 46.15 -9.51 -9.28
N PRO A 260 46.98 -9.03 -10.22
CA PRO A 260 48.25 -9.66 -10.49
C PRO A 260 49.12 -9.59 -9.23
N ASN A 261 49.57 -10.76 -8.79
CA ASN A 261 50.59 -10.88 -7.74
C ASN A 261 51.79 -9.99 -8.17
N PRO A 262 52.27 -9.02 -7.36
CA PRO A 262 53.27 -8.03 -7.78
C PRO A 262 54.66 -8.60 -8.15
N LYS A 263 54.81 -9.93 -8.19
CA LYS A 263 56.05 -10.64 -8.52
C LYS A 263 56.11 -11.18 -9.95
N MET A 264 55.15 -10.89 -10.82
CA MET A 264 55.19 -11.34 -12.22
C MET A 264 55.92 -10.31 -13.10
N LYS A 265 57.17 -10.66 -13.47
CA LYS A 265 57.99 -9.98 -14.49
C LYS A 265 57.16 -9.61 -15.71
N GLU A 266 57.41 -8.42 -16.24
CA GLU A 266 57.02 -8.01 -17.60
C GLU A 266 57.41 -9.12 -18.60
N GLU A 267 56.43 -9.84 -19.11
CA GLU A 267 56.62 -10.61 -20.33
C GLU A 267 56.61 -9.61 -21.48
N LYS A 268 57.80 -9.26 -21.97
CA LYS A 268 58.00 -8.33 -23.07
C LYS A 268 57.14 -8.75 -24.26
N LEU A 269 56.32 -7.80 -24.73
CA LEU A 269 55.59 -7.88 -25.98
C LEU A 269 56.56 -8.30 -27.11
N PRO A 270 56.28 -9.35 -27.91
CA PRO A 270 57.18 -9.74 -29.00
C PRO A 270 57.28 -8.58 -30.00
N THR A 271 58.43 -7.92 -29.97
CA THR A 271 58.76 -6.75 -30.79
C THR A 271 59.14 -7.20 -32.20
N LYS A 272 58.21 -7.85 -32.92
CA LYS A 272 58.32 -8.21 -34.33
C LYS A 272 56.94 -8.57 -34.91
N CYS A 273 56.09 -7.57 -35.09
CA CYS A 273 55.16 -7.62 -36.22
C CYS A 273 55.98 -7.42 -37.48
N LYS A 274 56.45 -8.52 -38.10
CA LYS A 274 56.77 -8.45 -39.53
C LYS A 274 55.43 -8.26 -40.23
N LEU A 275 55.19 -7.07 -40.79
CA LEU A 275 54.24 -6.95 -41.90
C LEU A 275 54.77 -7.90 -42.98
N SER A 276 54.11 -9.03 -43.19
CA SER A 276 54.24 -9.75 -44.44
C SER A 276 53.67 -8.84 -45.52
N GLU A 277 54.49 -8.45 -46.49
CA GLU A 277 54.02 -7.80 -47.71
C GLU A 277 52.84 -8.59 -48.29
N PRO A 278 51.82 -7.91 -48.86
CA PRO A 278 50.73 -8.61 -49.51
C PRO A 278 51.29 -9.39 -50.68
N VAL A 279 51.23 -10.73 -50.60
CA VAL A 279 51.49 -11.62 -51.73
C VAL A 279 50.35 -11.39 -52.73
N VAL A 280 50.58 -10.49 -53.69
CA VAL A 280 49.74 -10.37 -54.87
C VAL A 280 49.93 -11.67 -55.66
N LYS A 281 48.88 -12.50 -55.69
CA LYS A 281 48.84 -13.69 -56.57
C LYS A 281 48.85 -13.22 -58.04
N PRO A 282 49.82 -13.66 -58.87
CA PRO A 282 49.89 -13.25 -60.28
C PRO A 282 48.65 -13.63 -61.12
N ASP A 283 47.86 -14.60 -60.67
CA ASP A 283 46.75 -15.17 -61.46
C ASP A 283 45.50 -14.26 -61.57
N LEU A 284 45.47 -13.12 -60.86
CA LEU A 284 44.37 -12.15 -60.92
C LEU A 284 44.65 -10.95 -61.82
N LEU A 285 45.88 -10.76 -62.32
CA LEU A 285 46.20 -9.67 -63.25
C LEU A 285 46.03 -10.06 -64.73
N LEU A 286 45.86 -11.35 -65.04
CA LEU A 286 45.64 -11.82 -66.42
C LEU A 286 44.17 -11.90 -66.85
N LYS A 287 43.21 -11.78 -65.93
CA LYS A 287 41.76 -11.78 -66.27
C LYS A 287 41.15 -10.39 -66.46
N LEU A 288 41.90 -9.33 -66.21
CA LEU A 288 41.41 -7.95 -66.36
C LEU A 288 41.86 -7.28 -67.67
N ASN A 289 42.66 -7.95 -68.51
CA ASN A 289 43.16 -7.40 -69.76
C ASN A 289 42.57 -8.07 -71.04
N GLU A 290 41.55 -8.92 -70.90
CA GLU A 290 40.78 -9.49 -72.04
C GLU A 290 39.32 -8.98 -72.12
N THR A 291 38.93 -8.02 -71.28
CA THR A 291 37.64 -7.34 -71.39
C THR A 291 37.81 -5.85 -71.09
N ILE A 292 38.27 -5.10 -72.08
CA ILE A 292 37.87 -3.74 -72.51
C ILE A 292 38.79 -3.33 -73.67
#